data_AF-A0A3B9JC55-F1
#
_entry.id   AF-A0A3B9JC55-F1
#
_cell.length_a   1.000
_cell.length_b   1.000
_cell.length_c   1.000
_cell.angle_alpha   90.00
_cell.angle_beta   90.00
_cell.angle_gamma   90.00
#
_symmetry.space_group_name_H-M   'P 1'
#
loop_
_entity.id
_entity.type
_entity.pdbx_description
1 polymer ?
#
loop_
_entity_poly.entity_id
_entity_poly.type
_entity_poly.pdbx_seq_one_letter_code
_entity_poly.pdbx_strand_id
1 'polypeptide(L)'
;TASYEADDSQYRVNFKNVQTFNGGAKAELITSAVKIVPGGYVVELSIKLDVVPPQENALIGFDFQVNNDENGDGVRDSVAIWNDPTGQSYMNTSRLGLLQFAK
;
A
#
# COMPACT_ATOMS: atom_id res chain seq x y z
N THR A 1 -12.50 -7.09 6.48
CA THR A 1 -13.05 -7.15 7.85
C THR A 1 -12.97 -5.77 8.50
N ALA A 2 -13.52 -5.50 9.70
CA ALA A 2 -13.53 -4.12 10.23
C ALA A 2 -12.20 -3.69 10.88
N SER A 3 -11.24 -4.61 10.95
CA SER A 3 -9.90 -4.47 11.54
C SER A 3 -8.93 -5.38 10.79
N TYR A 4 -7.63 -5.17 10.99
CA TYR A 4 -6.60 -6.06 10.47
C TYR A 4 -6.71 -7.47 11.07
N GLU A 5 -6.56 -8.46 10.22
CA GLU A 5 -6.36 -9.88 10.55
C GLU A 5 -4.92 -10.31 10.21
N ALA A 6 -4.60 -11.59 10.39
CA ALA A 6 -3.23 -12.09 10.26
C ALA A 6 -2.67 -11.99 8.83
N ASP A 7 -3.54 -11.96 7.83
CA ASP A 7 -3.24 -11.86 6.40
C ASP A 7 -3.22 -10.41 5.89
N ASP A 8 -3.66 -9.44 6.71
CA ASP A 8 -3.72 -8.03 6.32
C ASP A 8 -2.39 -7.33 6.58
N SER A 9 -1.89 -6.61 5.56
CA SER A 9 -0.57 -5.96 5.59
C SER A 9 -0.62 -4.55 5.03
N GLN A 10 0.08 -3.61 5.66
CA GLN A 10 0.35 -2.29 5.10
C GLN A 10 1.85 -2.13 4.84
N TYR A 11 2.19 -1.91 3.58
CA TYR A 11 3.53 -1.53 3.14
C TYR A 11 3.57 -0.05 2.80
N ARG A 12 4.59 0.66 3.24
CA ARG A 12 4.81 2.07 2.90
C ARG A 12 6.26 2.26 2.45
N VAL A 13 6.44 2.92 1.30
CA VAL A 13 7.75 3.29 0.76
C VAL A 13 7.74 4.79 0.47
N ASN A 14 8.71 5.53 1.02
CA ASN A 14 8.82 6.97 0.73
C ASN A 14 9.67 7.24 -0.52
N PHE A 15 9.74 8.51 -0.94
CA PHE A 15 10.51 8.93 -2.12
C PHE A 15 12.03 8.66 -2.04
N LYS A 16 12.56 8.30 -0.87
CA LYS A 16 13.96 7.88 -0.64
C LYS A 16 14.13 6.36 -0.61
N ASN A 17 13.11 5.61 -1.02
CA ASN A 17 13.05 4.14 -0.94
C ASN A 17 13.15 3.58 0.49
N VAL A 18 12.75 4.35 1.51
CA VAL A 18 12.71 3.89 2.90
C VAL A 18 11.37 3.22 3.16
N GLN A 19 11.42 1.98 3.63
CA GLN A 19 10.25 1.17 3.92
C GLN A 19 9.81 1.33 5.39
N THR A 20 8.50 1.37 5.61
CA THR A 20 7.87 1.22 6.94
C THR A 20 6.66 0.30 6.84
N PHE A 21 6.29 -0.34 7.94
CA PHE A 21 5.34 -1.46 7.95
C PHE A 21 4.28 -1.27 9.03
N ASN A 22 3.10 -1.86 8.81
CA ASN A 22 2.05 -2.02 9.82
C ASN A 22 1.26 -3.32 9.56
N GLY A 23 0.61 -3.86 10.59
CA GLY A 23 -0.11 -5.13 10.50
C GLY A 23 0.81 -6.33 10.31
N GLY A 24 0.41 -7.28 9.45
CA GLY A 24 1.17 -8.48 9.10
C GLY A 24 2.36 -8.26 8.15
N ALA A 25 2.66 -7.01 7.77
CA ALA A 25 3.69 -6.70 6.78
C ALA A 25 5.10 -7.08 7.27
N LYS A 26 5.87 -7.74 6.40
CA LYS A 26 7.24 -8.21 6.68
C LYS A 26 8.22 -7.73 5.62
N ALA A 27 9.42 -7.34 6.04
CA ALA A 27 10.45 -6.79 5.15
C ALA A 27 10.91 -7.80 4.08
N GLU A 28 10.94 -9.10 4.42
CA GLU A 28 11.33 -10.17 3.51
C GLU A 28 10.29 -10.48 2.41
N LEU A 29 9.08 -9.92 2.52
CA LEU A 29 8.01 -10.12 1.53
C LEU A 29 7.90 -8.97 0.54
N ILE A 30 8.69 -7.90 0.67
CA ILE A 30 8.66 -6.75 -0.23
C ILE A 30 10.03 -6.46 -0.84
N THR A 31 10.03 -6.13 -2.12
CA THR A 31 11.13 -5.46 -2.80
C THR A 31 10.61 -4.15 -3.36
N SER A 32 11.39 -3.07 -3.22
CA SER A 32 11.00 -1.75 -3.73
C SER A 32 12.16 -1.03 -4.42
N ALA A 33 11.82 -0.28 -5.46
CA ALA A 33 12.69 0.67 -6.11
C ALA A 33 11.98 2.02 -6.23
N VAL A 34 12.74 3.10 -6.08
CA VAL A 34 12.23 4.46 -6.28
C VAL A 34 13.14 5.22 -7.23
N LYS A 35 12.55 5.89 -8.20
CA LYS A 35 13.25 6.75 -9.15
C LYS A 35 12.66 8.15 -9.14
N ILE A 36 13.49 9.16 -8.85
CA ILE A 36 13.12 10.57 -9.03
C ILE A 36 13.01 10.87 -10.53
N VAL A 37 11.93 11.55 -10.91
CA VAL A 37 11.64 11.95 -12.29
C VAL A 37 11.24 13.44 -12.33
N PRO A 38 11.26 14.12 -13.49
CA PRO A 38 10.73 15.47 -13.58
C PRO A 38 9.28 15.53 -13.07
N GLY A 39 9.02 16.37 -12.07
CA GLY A 39 7.70 16.53 -11.47
C GLY A 39 7.31 15.52 -10.38
N GLY A 40 8.18 14.58 -9.99
CA GLY A 40 7.86 13.66 -8.89
C GLY A 40 8.78 12.45 -8.77
N TYR A 41 8.21 11.31 -8.42
CA TYR A 41 8.93 10.05 -8.29
C TYR A 41 8.05 8.87 -8.71
N VAL A 42 8.69 7.81 -9.19
CA VAL A 42 8.06 6.53 -9.48
C VAL A 42 8.46 5.56 -8.38
N VAL A 43 7.48 4.87 -7.80
CA VAL A 43 7.67 3.75 -6.88
C VAL A 43 7.30 2.47 -7.61
N GLU A 44 8.20 1.49 -7.61
CA GLU A 44 7.94 0.13 -8.09
C GLU A 44 8.03 -0.82 -6.90
N LEU A 45 7.00 -1.65 -6.72
CA LEU A 45 6.88 -2.60 -5.62
C LEU A 45 6.66 -4.02 -6.15
N SER A 46 7.34 -4.98 -5.56
CA SER A 46 7.03 -6.41 -5.68
C SER A 46 6.73 -6.95 -4.29
N ILE A 47 5.48 -7.34 -4.06
CA ILE A 47 5.01 -7.89 -2.79
C ILE A 47 4.66 -9.37 -2.98
N LYS A 48 5.29 -10.24 -2.21
CA LYS A 48 5.01 -11.68 -2.20
C LYS A 48 3.77 -11.94 -1.35
N LEU A 49 2.76 -12.57 -1.94
CA LEU A 49 1.60 -13.09 -1.20
C LEU A 49 2.00 -14.39 -0.48
N ASP A 50 1.80 -14.46 0.83
CA ASP A 50 2.15 -15.61 1.67
C ASP A 50 0.94 -16.41 2.19
N VAL A 51 -0.27 -15.84 2.14
CA VAL A 51 -1.52 -16.50 2.56
C VAL A 51 -2.36 -16.97 1.38
N VAL A 52 -2.54 -16.11 0.37
CA VAL A 52 -3.38 -16.40 -0.80
C VAL A 52 -2.50 -16.55 -2.04
N PRO A 53 -2.45 -17.74 -2.68
CA PRO A 53 -1.71 -17.89 -3.93
C PRO A 53 -2.39 -17.06 -5.03
N PRO A 54 -1.62 -16.31 -5.84
CA PRO A 54 -2.18 -15.60 -6.98
C PRO A 54 -2.69 -16.63 -8.00
N GLN A 55 -3.98 -16.60 -8.28
CA GLN A 55 -4.65 -17.47 -9.23
C GLN A 55 -5.56 -16.64 -10.12
N GLU A 56 -5.73 -17.06 -11.38
CA GLU A 56 -6.64 -16.42 -12.32
C GLU A 56 -8.03 -16.29 -11.68
N ASN A 57 -8.62 -15.09 -11.75
CA ASN A 57 -9.91 -14.70 -11.17
C ASN A 57 -9.97 -14.65 -9.63
N ALA A 58 -8.88 -14.92 -8.90
CA ALA A 58 -8.86 -14.72 -7.45
C ALA A 58 -9.03 -13.23 -7.10
N LEU A 59 -9.76 -12.98 -6.00
CA LEU A 59 -10.03 -11.64 -5.48
C LEU A 59 -9.26 -11.41 -4.19
N ILE A 60 -8.66 -10.23 -4.07
CA ILE A 60 -8.07 -9.75 -2.81
C ILE A 60 -8.62 -8.37 -2.46
N GLY A 61 -8.62 -8.06 -1.17
CA GLY A 61 -8.74 -6.69 -0.71
C GLY A 61 -7.51 -5.90 -1.12
N PHE A 62 -7.68 -4.76 -1.77
CA PHE A 62 -6.56 -3.92 -2.21
C PHE A 62 -6.87 -2.44 -2.07
N ASP A 63 -5.84 -1.65 -1.75
CA ASP A 63 -5.90 -0.20 -1.81
C ASP A 63 -4.49 0.37 -1.96
N PHE A 64 -4.39 1.60 -2.47
CA PHE A 64 -3.13 2.34 -2.45
C PHE A 64 -3.39 3.79 -2.08
N GLN A 65 -2.42 4.37 -1.36
CA GLN A 65 -2.51 5.69 -0.77
C GLN A 65 -1.26 6.50 -1.06
N VAL A 66 -1.45 7.75 -1.49
CA VAL A 66 -0.40 8.77 -1.61
C VAL A 66 -0.51 9.69 -0.41
N ASN A 67 0.56 9.77 0.38
CA ASN A 67 0.71 10.78 1.42
C ASN A 67 1.52 11.95 0.85
N ASN A 68 1.01 13.16 1.00
CA ASN A 68 1.66 14.36 0.51
C ASN A 68 2.11 15.24 1.68
N ASP A 69 3.37 15.65 1.64
CA ASP A 69 3.99 16.67 2.49
C ASP A 69 4.42 17.77 1.51
N GLU A 70 3.53 18.74 1.32
CA GLU A 70 3.64 19.78 0.29
C GLU A 70 4.67 20.84 0.68
N ASN A 71 4.87 21.03 1.98
CA ASN A 71 5.72 22.07 2.54
C ASN A 71 7.10 21.57 2.98
N GLY A 72 7.31 20.24 3.05
CA GLY A 72 8.57 19.59 3.39
C GLY A 72 8.90 19.59 4.88
N ASP A 73 7.94 19.82 5.77
CA ASP A 73 8.13 19.87 7.22
C ASP A 73 8.06 18.47 7.90
N GLY A 74 7.77 17.43 7.11
CA GLY A 74 7.63 16.06 7.59
C GLY A 74 6.23 15.73 8.12
N VAL A 75 5.28 16.66 8.01
CA VAL A 75 3.86 16.50 8.35
C VAL A 75 3.07 16.31 7.06
N ARG A 76 2.07 15.43 7.11
CA ARG A 76 1.21 15.18 5.96
C ARG A 76 0.14 16.27 5.84
N ASP A 77 0.13 16.96 4.71
CA ASP A 77 -0.87 17.97 4.35
C ASP A 77 -2.10 17.35 3.72
N SER A 78 -1.91 16.39 2.80
CA SER A 78 -3.00 15.80 2.04
C SER A 78 -2.80 14.30 1.79
N VAL A 79 -3.92 13.63 1.49
CA VAL A 79 -3.96 12.20 1.22
C VAL A 79 -4.89 11.92 0.05
N ALA A 80 -4.43 11.10 -0.89
CA ALA A 80 -5.25 10.56 -1.96
C ALA A 80 -5.22 9.03 -1.88
N ILE A 81 -6.38 8.39 -2.01
CA ILE A 81 -6.55 6.95 -1.82
C ILE A 81 -7.42 6.42 -2.94
N TRP A 82 -7.13 5.22 -3.44
CA TRP A 82 -7.87 4.64 -4.55
C TRP A 82 -9.31 4.29 -4.20
N ASN A 83 -9.53 3.54 -3.12
CA ASN A 83 -10.87 3.07 -2.77
C ASN A 83 -11.45 3.73 -1.51
N ASP A 84 -10.66 3.94 -0.46
CA ASP A 84 -11.16 4.46 0.80
C ASP A 84 -11.13 6.00 0.90
N PRO A 85 -12.27 6.71 0.81
CA PRO A 85 -12.30 8.16 0.97
C PRO A 85 -12.12 8.62 2.42
N THR A 86 -12.10 7.71 3.40
CA THR A 86 -12.06 8.06 4.83
C THR A 86 -10.65 8.14 5.41
N GLY A 87 -9.64 7.60 4.70
CA GLY A 87 -8.27 7.55 5.22
C GLY A 87 -8.04 6.53 6.32
N GLN A 88 -8.91 5.53 6.44
CA GLN A 88 -8.92 4.52 7.50
C GLN A 88 -8.45 3.13 7.03
N SER A 89 -8.07 2.94 5.77
CA SER A 89 -7.53 1.67 5.25
C SER A 89 -6.34 1.13 6.06
N TYR A 90 -5.61 1.97 6.81
CA TYR A 90 -4.51 1.52 7.69
C TYR A 90 -4.97 0.75 8.94
N MET A 91 -6.26 0.77 9.27
CA MET A 91 -6.83 0.09 10.44
C MET A 91 -8.17 -0.59 10.17
N ASN A 92 -8.84 -0.33 9.06
CA ASN A 92 -10.16 -0.86 8.73
C ASN A 92 -10.18 -1.44 7.30
N THR A 93 -10.05 -2.77 7.20
CA THR A 93 -9.92 -3.46 5.90
C THR A 93 -11.24 -3.58 5.13
N SER A 94 -12.37 -3.23 5.73
CA SER A 94 -13.68 -3.16 5.06
C SER A 94 -13.77 -2.00 4.06
N ARG A 95 -12.76 -1.13 4.10
CA ARG A 95 -12.62 0.02 3.20
C ARG A 95 -11.75 -0.26 1.98
N LEU A 96 -11.09 -1.42 1.93
CA LEU A 96 -10.31 -1.80 0.75
C LEU A 96 -11.26 -2.05 -0.44
N GLY A 97 -10.76 -1.77 -1.64
CA GLY A 97 -11.41 -2.19 -2.87
C GLY A 97 -11.19 -3.66 -3.15
N LEU A 98 -11.71 -4.15 -4.26
CA LEU A 98 -11.46 -5.50 -4.75
C LEU A 98 -10.54 -5.45 -5.96
N LEU A 99 -9.42 -6.18 -5.88
CA LEU A 99 -8.54 -6.44 -7.01
C LEU A 99 -8.73 -7.88 -7.46
N GLN A 100 -8.99 -8.06 -8.76
CA GLN A 100 -9.08 -9.36 -9.39
C GLN A 100 -7.80 -9.64 -10.18
N PHE A 101 -7.19 -10.80 -9.95
CA PHE A 101 -6.07 -11.25 -10.77
C PHE A 101 -6.53 -11.69 -12.16
N ALA A 102 -5.99 -11.03 -13.19
CA ALA A 102 -6.17 -11.39 -14.59
C ALA A 102 -5.09 -12.39 -15.05
N LYS A 103 -5.29 -12.96 -16.25
CA LYS A 103 -4.40 -13.92 -16.89
C LYS A 103 -3.23 -13.28 -17.64
#